data_AF-A0A3A0D7N8-F1
#
_entry.id   AF-A0A3A0D7N8-F1
#
_cell.length_a   1.000
_cell.length_b   1.000
_cell.length_c   1.000
_cell.angle_alpha   90.00
_cell.angle_beta   90.00
_cell.angle_gamma   90.00
#
_symmetry.space_group_name_H-M   'P 1'
#
loop_
_entity.id
_entity.type
_entity.pdbx_description
1 polymer ?
#
loop_
_entity_poly.entity_id
_entity_poly.type
_entity_poly.pdbx_seq_one_letter_code
_entity_poly.pdbx_strand_id
1 'polypeptide(L)'
;MGLWSSIKNKIKKAAKKVWRVVKAVVRVVVRVVMTVVGLVLGIFDLLLGFVAWPPKKLRLHIFILSDQNGPLVNPGDLTLAIDFARKTLKDRFNVKLLPYSEGMVEIITAPAPSAALVVHCDSGAFKEEFGEAGEYFAKHLAGWNAIPISLTFPITAFVVRDIVGKQGCSLGPLSDYLTLDLAGVKSDSTLAHEIGHSCSLWHSKTQSNLMWPDTKRGNQVKWFQKNLLRSSRHVMYW
;
A
#
# COMPACT_ATOMS: atom_id res chain seq x y z
N MET A 1 43.92 -13.62 14.94
CA MET A 1 43.22 -12.40 14.46
C MET A 1 41.69 -12.56 14.29
N GLY A 2 41.02 -13.59 14.85
CA GLY A 2 39.61 -13.90 14.53
C GLY A 2 38.52 -13.39 15.50
N LEU A 3 38.84 -13.06 16.75
CA LEU A 3 37.83 -12.74 17.76
C LEU A 3 37.32 -11.29 17.68
N TRP A 4 38.25 -10.34 17.48
CA TRP A 4 37.94 -8.90 17.41
C TRP A 4 37.18 -8.51 16.14
N SER A 5 37.46 -9.15 15.00
CA SER A 5 36.69 -8.91 13.76
C SER A 5 35.27 -9.47 13.87
N SER A 6 35.10 -10.62 14.53
CA SER A 6 33.79 -11.23 14.80
C SER A 6 32.92 -10.35 15.71
N ILE A 7 33.49 -9.80 16.79
CA ILE A 7 32.79 -8.89 17.72
C ILE A 7 32.39 -7.59 17.00
N LYS A 8 33.31 -6.95 16.26
CA LYS A 8 33.01 -5.74 15.47
C LYS A 8 31.89 -5.98 14.46
N ASN A 9 31.89 -7.13 13.79
CA ASN A 9 30.84 -7.50 12.85
C ASN A 9 29.48 -7.71 13.53
N LYS A 10 29.44 -8.33 14.71
CA LYS A 10 28.22 -8.48 15.51
C LYS A 10 27.66 -7.13 15.96
N ILE A 11 28.52 -6.24 16.47
CA ILE A 11 28.11 -4.89 16.89
C ILE A 11 27.59 -4.08 15.70
N LYS A 12 28.28 -4.11 14.54
CA LYS A 12 27.83 -3.41 13.33
C LYS A 12 26.47 -3.93 12.84
N LYS A 13 26.23 -5.24 12.89
CA LYS A 13 24.92 -5.84 12.57
C LYS A 13 23.84 -5.39 13.55
N ALA A 14 24.13 -5.38 14.85
CA ALA A 14 23.20 -4.92 15.87
C ALA A 14 22.86 -3.43 15.70
N ALA A 15 23.86 -2.56 15.50
CA ALA A 15 23.66 -1.15 15.23
C ALA A 15 22.84 -0.90 13.95
N LYS A 16 23.10 -1.66 12.87
CA LYS A 16 22.30 -1.58 11.64
C LYS A 16 20.85 -1.99 11.88
N LYS A 17 20.61 -3.01 12.71
CA LYS A 17 19.26 -3.44 13.10
C LYS A 17 18.54 -2.36 13.90
N VAL A 18 19.19 -1.77 14.91
CA VAL A 18 18.63 -0.66 15.70
C VAL A 18 18.31 0.54 14.79
N TRP A 19 19.23 0.91 13.91
CA TRP A 19 19.03 2.01 12.96
C TRP A 19 17.84 1.78 12.00
N ARG A 20 17.63 0.54 11.55
CA ARG A 20 16.45 0.16 10.76
C ARG A 20 15.16 0.40 11.54
N VAL A 21 15.12 -0.05 12.80
CA VAL A 21 13.96 0.15 13.68
C VAL A 21 13.68 1.63 13.87
N VAL A 22 14.71 2.44 14.18
CA VAL A 22 14.55 3.90 14.35
C VAL A 22 13.99 4.56 13.09
N LYS A 23 14.53 4.23 11.90
CA LYS A 23 14.02 4.77 10.63
C LYS A 23 12.56 4.40 10.38
N ALA A 24 12.18 3.16 10.66
CA ALA A 24 10.81 2.70 10.54
C ALA A 24 9.89 3.44 11.53
N VAL A 25 10.30 3.61 12.79
CA VAL A 25 9.52 4.39 13.79
C VAL A 25 9.31 5.83 13.32
N VAL A 26 10.36 6.53 12.89
CA VAL A 26 10.23 7.92 12.38
C VAL A 26 9.26 7.98 11.21
N ARG A 27 9.34 7.03 10.27
CA ARG A 27 8.43 6.97 9.11
C ARG A 27 6.98 6.76 9.54
N VAL A 28 6.73 5.84 10.46
CA VAL A 28 5.38 5.58 11.01
C VAL A 28 4.85 6.83 11.70
N VAL A 29 5.65 7.50 12.54
CA VAL A 29 5.24 8.74 13.22
C VAL A 29 4.87 9.83 12.21
N VAL A 30 5.72 10.08 11.21
CA VAL A 30 5.43 11.07 10.16
C VAL A 30 4.14 10.72 9.41
N ARG A 31 3.93 9.45 9.05
CA ARG A 31 2.70 9.00 8.38
C ARG A 31 1.46 9.16 9.24
N VAL A 32 1.55 8.86 10.54
CA VAL A 32 0.45 9.08 11.50
C VAL A 32 0.12 10.56 11.58
N VAL A 33 1.12 11.44 11.73
CA VAL A 33 0.91 12.89 11.76
C VAL A 33 0.26 13.37 10.47
N MET A 34 0.75 12.96 9.30
CA MET A 34 0.16 13.34 8.01
C MET A 34 -1.25 12.76 7.82
N THR A 35 -1.54 11.59 8.38
CA THR A 35 -2.89 11.00 8.38
C THR A 35 -3.82 11.83 9.25
N VAL A 36 -3.40 12.24 10.45
CA VAL A 36 -4.19 13.09 11.35
C VAL A 36 -4.45 14.44 10.71
N VAL A 37 -3.42 15.09 10.15
CA VAL A 37 -3.57 16.37 9.43
C VAL A 37 -4.51 16.21 8.24
N GLY A 38 -4.34 15.15 7.44
CA GLY A 38 -5.22 14.84 6.31
C GLY A 38 -6.67 14.58 6.74
N LEU A 39 -6.88 13.92 7.88
CA LEU A 39 -8.22 13.69 8.43
C LEU A 39 -8.85 14.97 8.96
N VAL A 40 -8.09 15.85 9.63
CA VAL A 40 -8.57 17.15 10.11
C VAL A 40 -8.94 18.08 8.95
N LEU A 41 -8.09 18.19 7.94
CA LEU A 41 -8.41 18.94 6.71
C LEU A 41 -9.56 18.26 5.95
N GLY A 42 -9.60 16.94 5.98
CA GLY A 42 -10.63 16.11 5.36
C GLY A 42 -11.97 16.12 6.10
N ILE A 43 -12.06 16.61 7.35
CA ILE A 43 -13.33 16.83 8.06
C ILE A 43 -14.13 17.93 7.36
N PHE A 44 -13.47 18.94 6.79
CA PHE A 44 -14.16 19.94 5.97
C PHE A 44 -14.76 19.31 4.72
N ASP A 45 -14.09 18.35 4.07
CA ASP A 45 -14.70 17.56 2.98
C ASP A 45 -15.80 16.61 3.48
N LEU A 46 -15.68 16.06 4.70
CA LEU A 46 -16.67 15.18 5.31
C LEU A 46 -17.97 15.94 5.68
N LEU A 47 -17.86 17.23 5.98
CA LEU A 47 -18.98 18.13 6.33
C LEU A 47 -19.51 18.93 5.13
N LEU A 48 -18.65 19.42 4.23
CA LEU A 48 -18.98 20.33 3.11
C LEU A 48 -18.86 19.70 1.72
N GLY A 49 -18.18 18.56 1.57
CA GLY A 49 -17.95 17.89 0.28
C GLY A 49 -19.22 17.37 -0.41
N PHE A 50 -20.37 17.46 0.25
CA PHE A 50 -21.69 17.11 -0.27
C PHE A 50 -22.24 18.09 -1.30
N VAL A 51 -21.84 19.36 -1.25
CA VAL A 51 -22.52 20.41 -2.03
C VAL A 51 -22.13 20.38 -3.52
N ALA A 52 -21.04 19.68 -3.89
CA ALA A 52 -20.63 19.53 -5.30
C ALA A 52 -19.95 18.21 -5.67
N TRP A 53 -19.58 17.36 -4.68
CA TRP A 53 -18.87 16.08 -4.86
C TRP A 53 -17.81 16.09 -5.99
N PRO A 54 -16.87 17.04 -6.04
CA PRO A 54 -15.94 17.14 -7.17
C PRO A 54 -15.04 15.91 -7.30
N PRO A 55 -14.65 15.53 -8.53
CA PRO A 55 -13.80 14.36 -8.74
C PRO A 55 -12.42 14.58 -8.13
N LYS A 56 -11.97 13.63 -7.31
CA LYS A 56 -10.60 13.59 -6.77
C LYS A 56 -9.74 12.62 -7.57
N LYS A 57 -8.43 12.60 -7.33
CA LYS A 57 -7.47 11.73 -7.98
C LYS A 57 -6.63 10.99 -6.93
N LEU A 58 -6.28 9.74 -7.23
CA LEU A 58 -5.37 8.89 -6.46
C LEU A 58 -4.31 8.35 -7.41
N ARG A 59 -3.03 8.44 -7.03
CA ARG A 59 -1.92 7.88 -7.81
C ARG A 59 -1.54 6.50 -7.27
N LEU A 60 -1.38 5.55 -8.17
CA LEU A 60 -0.95 4.18 -7.87
C LEU A 60 0.26 3.82 -8.72
N HIS A 61 1.22 3.15 -8.10
CA HIS A 61 2.33 2.48 -8.77
C HIS A 61 2.37 1.03 -8.32
N ILE A 62 2.53 0.08 -9.24
CA ILE A 62 2.56 -1.35 -8.94
C ILE A 62 3.94 -1.89 -9.33
N PHE A 63 4.68 -2.39 -8.35
CA PHE A 63 5.93 -3.11 -8.58
C PHE A 63 5.68 -4.61 -8.58
N ILE A 64 6.06 -5.28 -9.67
CA ILE A 64 6.16 -6.72 -9.73
C ILE A 64 7.56 -7.10 -9.25
N LEU A 65 7.64 -7.80 -8.11
CA LEU A 65 8.92 -8.31 -7.63
C LEU A 65 9.38 -9.48 -8.49
N SER A 66 10.69 -9.68 -8.53
CA SER A 66 11.31 -10.86 -9.13
C SER A 66 11.92 -11.75 -8.07
N ASP A 67 11.98 -13.04 -8.36
CA ASP A 67 12.83 -13.98 -7.66
C ASP A 67 13.99 -14.47 -8.53
N GLN A 68 14.66 -15.56 -8.15
CA GLN A 68 15.80 -16.11 -8.89
C GLN A 68 15.43 -16.61 -10.30
N ASN A 69 14.15 -16.87 -10.56
CA ASN A 69 13.64 -17.33 -11.85
C ASN A 69 13.09 -16.18 -12.70
N GLY A 70 13.10 -14.94 -12.19
CA GLY A 70 12.58 -13.76 -12.87
C GLY A 70 11.31 -13.19 -12.23
N PRO A 71 10.52 -12.40 -12.98
CA PRO A 71 9.33 -11.72 -12.47
C PRO A 71 8.27 -12.72 -12.00
N LEU A 72 7.58 -12.41 -10.90
CA LEU A 72 6.58 -13.31 -10.31
C LEU A 72 5.32 -13.48 -11.18
N VAL A 73 4.94 -12.44 -11.93
CA VAL A 73 3.77 -12.42 -12.83
C VAL A 73 4.07 -11.56 -14.06
N ASN A 74 3.26 -11.70 -15.11
CA ASN A 74 3.32 -10.78 -16.23
C ASN A 74 2.53 -9.50 -15.92
N PRO A 75 2.95 -8.32 -16.40
CA PRO A 75 2.20 -7.08 -16.20
C PRO A 75 0.73 -7.16 -16.67
N GLY A 76 0.46 -7.93 -17.72
CA GLY A 76 -0.89 -8.13 -18.25
C GLY A 76 -1.84 -8.81 -17.26
N ASP A 77 -1.33 -9.61 -16.33
CA ASP A 77 -2.14 -10.34 -15.34
C ASP A 77 -2.87 -9.39 -14.37
N LEU A 78 -2.35 -8.16 -14.19
CA LEU A 78 -2.94 -7.14 -13.32
C LEU A 78 -4.09 -6.36 -13.98
N THR A 79 -4.33 -6.54 -15.28
CA THR A 79 -5.28 -5.70 -16.05
C THR A 79 -6.68 -5.75 -15.43
N LEU A 80 -7.17 -6.95 -15.10
CA LEU A 80 -8.49 -7.13 -14.50
C LEU A 80 -8.62 -6.41 -13.15
N ALA A 81 -7.61 -6.56 -12.27
CA ALA A 81 -7.58 -5.93 -10.96
C ALA A 81 -7.51 -4.39 -11.06
N ILE A 82 -6.69 -3.87 -11.98
CA ILE A 82 -6.53 -2.43 -12.23
C ILE A 82 -7.83 -1.83 -12.77
N ASP A 83 -8.46 -2.49 -13.74
CA ASP A 83 -9.68 -1.97 -14.37
C ASP A 83 -10.87 -2.00 -13.41
N PHE A 84 -10.98 -3.05 -12.60
CA PHE A 84 -11.97 -3.09 -11.52
C PHE A 84 -11.72 -2.00 -10.48
N ALA A 85 -10.46 -1.76 -10.07
CA ALA A 85 -10.11 -0.69 -9.14
C ALA A 85 -10.43 0.70 -9.71
N ARG A 86 -10.07 0.96 -10.97
CA ARG A 86 -10.40 2.21 -11.69
C ARG A 86 -11.90 2.44 -11.71
N LYS A 87 -12.67 1.43 -12.13
CA LYS A 87 -14.13 1.50 -12.23
C LYS A 87 -14.75 1.74 -10.86
N THR A 88 -14.35 0.97 -9.85
CA THR A 88 -14.90 1.07 -8.50
C THR A 88 -14.59 2.43 -7.87
N LEU A 89 -13.34 2.91 -7.93
CA LEU A 89 -12.96 4.22 -7.41
C LEU A 89 -13.71 5.36 -8.10
N LYS A 90 -13.88 5.28 -9.43
CA LYS A 90 -14.65 6.26 -10.20
C LYS A 90 -16.12 6.24 -9.82
N ASP A 91 -16.78 5.09 -9.94
CA ASP A 91 -18.24 4.97 -9.84
C ASP A 91 -18.74 5.09 -8.39
N ARG A 92 -17.94 4.65 -7.42
CA ARG A 92 -18.36 4.56 -6.02
C ARG A 92 -17.85 5.71 -5.15
N PHE A 93 -16.68 6.26 -5.49
CA PHE A 93 -16.02 7.29 -4.70
C PHE A 93 -15.83 8.63 -5.44
N ASN A 94 -16.12 8.70 -6.75
CA ASN A 94 -15.75 9.80 -7.63
C ASN A 94 -14.26 10.14 -7.53
N VAL A 95 -13.42 9.09 -7.58
CA VAL A 95 -11.96 9.19 -7.54
C VAL A 95 -11.38 8.59 -8.82
N LYS A 96 -10.56 9.35 -9.53
CA LYS A 96 -9.83 8.89 -10.70
C LYS A 96 -8.53 8.22 -10.26
N LEU A 97 -8.37 6.94 -10.57
CA LEU A 97 -7.13 6.21 -10.32
C LEU A 97 -6.16 6.43 -11.49
N LEU A 98 -5.00 7.03 -11.22
CA LEU A 98 -3.99 7.41 -12.20
C LEU A 98 -2.66 6.71 -11.92
N PRO A 99 -1.83 6.46 -12.96
CA PRO A 99 -0.48 6.01 -12.75
C PRO A 99 0.34 7.08 -12.01
N TYR A 100 1.30 6.64 -11.19
CA TYR A 100 2.26 7.55 -10.56
C TYR A 100 3.36 8.00 -11.55
N SER A 101 3.82 7.08 -12.41
CA SER A 101 4.86 7.30 -13.42
C SER A 101 4.27 7.27 -14.84
N GLU A 102 5.12 7.16 -15.88
CA GLU A 102 4.66 6.90 -17.26
C GLU A 102 3.78 5.65 -17.35
N GLY A 103 4.10 4.63 -16.55
CA GLY A 103 3.32 3.41 -16.38
C GLY A 103 2.69 3.28 -14.99
N MET A 104 1.64 2.46 -14.90
CA MET A 104 1.08 2.02 -13.61
C MET A 104 1.82 0.81 -13.04
N VAL A 105 2.44 0.01 -13.90
CA VAL A 105 3.09 -1.27 -13.54
C VAL A 105 4.55 -1.23 -13.97
N GLU A 106 5.43 -1.64 -13.08
CA GLU A 106 6.88 -1.72 -13.28
C GLU A 106 7.40 -3.05 -12.71
N ILE A 107 8.39 -3.65 -13.37
CA ILE A 107 9.03 -4.87 -12.90
C ILE A 107 10.36 -4.51 -12.23
N ILE A 108 10.55 -4.93 -10.98
CA ILE A 108 11.87 -4.89 -10.34
C ILE A 108 12.59 -6.17 -10.74
N THR A 109 13.51 -6.06 -11.70
CA THR A 109 14.26 -7.20 -12.26
C THR A 109 15.24 -7.82 -11.28
N ALA A 110 15.77 -7.02 -10.34
CA ALA A 110 16.64 -7.52 -9.28
C ALA A 110 15.85 -8.42 -8.31
N PRO A 111 16.35 -9.63 -8.00
CA PRO A 111 15.67 -10.53 -7.08
C PRO A 111 15.43 -9.87 -5.72
N ALA A 112 14.18 -9.90 -5.26
CA ALA A 112 13.81 -9.41 -3.94
C ALA A 112 14.31 -10.37 -2.84
N PRO A 113 14.64 -9.86 -1.64
CA PRO A 113 14.95 -10.72 -0.51
C PRO A 113 13.74 -11.59 -0.14
N SER A 114 13.97 -12.80 0.36
CA SER A 114 12.88 -13.72 0.71
C SER A 114 11.86 -13.12 1.67
N ALA A 115 12.30 -12.25 2.58
CA ALA A 115 11.43 -11.54 3.52
C ALA A 115 10.44 -10.57 2.84
N ALA A 116 10.76 -10.06 1.65
CA ALA A 116 9.85 -9.22 0.86
C ALA A 116 8.98 -10.04 -0.12
N LEU A 117 9.34 -11.30 -0.37
CA LEU A 117 8.59 -12.20 -1.25
C LEU A 117 7.48 -12.97 -0.51
N VAL A 118 7.66 -13.25 0.78
CA VAL A 118 6.67 -13.93 1.63
C VAL A 118 6.42 -13.06 2.84
N VAL A 119 5.21 -12.50 2.95
CA VAL A 119 4.84 -11.52 3.98
C VAL A 119 3.64 -12.00 4.79
N HIS A 120 3.47 -11.43 5.98
CA HIS A 120 2.32 -11.68 6.84
C HIS A 120 1.39 -10.46 6.86
N CYS A 121 0.10 -10.68 7.12
CA CYS A 121 -0.91 -9.60 7.16
C CYS A 121 -1.56 -9.40 8.55
N ASP A 122 -1.08 -10.10 9.56
CA ASP A 122 -1.57 -10.02 10.93
C ASP A 122 -0.61 -9.19 11.81
N SER A 123 -0.52 -9.52 13.10
CA SER A 123 0.48 -8.92 13.99
C SER A 123 1.94 -9.06 13.48
N GLY A 124 2.20 -10.03 12.60
CA GLY A 124 3.46 -10.23 11.90
C GLY A 124 3.77 -9.11 10.90
N ALA A 125 2.76 -8.53 10.25
CA ALA A 125 2.92 -7.44 9.29
C ALA A 125 3.58 -6.20 9.93
N PHE A 126 3.21 -5.90 11.17
CA PHE A 126 3.83 -4.82 11.92
C PHE A 126 5.30 -5.12 12.21
N LYS A 127 5.66 -6.36 12.60
CA LYS A 127 7.06 -6.75 12.83
C LYS A 127 7.89 -6.68 11.55
N GLU A 128 7.31 -7.02 10.41
CA GLU A 128 7.95 -6.99 9.09
C GLU A 128 8.22 -5.56 8.58
N GLU A 129 7.37 -4.59 8.93
CA GLU A 129 7.61 -3.16 8.62
C GLU A 129 8.90 -2.63 9.28
N PHE A 130 9.26 -3.14 10.47
CA PHE A 130 10.55 -2.82 11.13
C PHE A 130 11.69 -3.76 10.71
N GLY A 131 11.41 -4.69 9.81
CA GLY A 131 12.32 -5.74 9.36
C GLY A 131 12.98 -5.46 8.01
N GLU A 132 13.45 -6.53 7.38
CA GLU A 132 14.06 -6.49 6.06
C GLU A 132 13.05 -6.20 4.95
N ALA A 133 11.83 -6.74 5.06
CA ALA A 133 10.73 -6.49 4.14
C ALA A 133 10.37 -4.99 4.08
N GLY A 134 10.09 -4.38 5.24
CA GLY A 134 9.78 -2.94 5.31
C GLY A 134 10.92 -2.03 4.85
N GLU A 135 12.18 -2.39 5.10
CA GLU A 135 13.32 -1.63 4.52
C GLU A 135 13.33 -1.74 3.00
N TYR A 136 13.08 -2.94 2.46
CA TYR A 136 13.07 -3.19 1.03
C TYR A 136 11.92 -2.42 0.35
N PHE A 137 10.69 -2.53 0.85
CA PHE A 137 9.54 -1.80 0.31
C PHE A 137 9.75 -0.29 0.37
N ALA A 138 10.28 0.21 1.48
CA ALA A 138 10.53 1.63 1.65
C ALA A 138 11.48 2.25 0.62
N LYS A 139 12.49 1.51 0.17
CA LYS A 139 13.42 1.97 -0.88
C LYS A 139 12.75 2.13 -2.24
N HIS A 140 11.67 1.40 -2.45
CA HIS A 140 10.92 1.37 -3.69
C HIS A 140 9.58 2.09 -3.57
N LEU A 141 9.35 2.89 -2.52
CA LEU A 141 8.11 3.67 -2.44
C LEU A 141 8.09 4.76 -3.51
N ALA A 142 6.98 4.83 -4.23
CA ALA A 142 6.67 5.96 -5.08
C ALA A 142 6.65 7.26 -4.26
N GLY A 143 7.24 8.34 -4.79
CA GLY A 143 7.20 9.67 -4.17
C GLY A 143 8.19 9.94 -3.03
N TRP A 144 8.89 8.93 -2.49
CA TRP A 144 9.77 9.11 -1.32
C TRP A 144 11.27 9.14 -1.62
N ASN A 145 11.67 8.98 -2.88
CA ASN A 145 13.08 9.07 -3.28
C ASN A 145 13.41 10.53 -3.68
N ALA A 146 13.99 11.25 -2.73
CA ALA A 146 14.81 12.47 -2.86
C ALA A 146 14.22 13.84 -2.49
N ILE A 147 12.91 14.13 -2.49
CA ILE A 147 12.41 15.48 -2.13
C ILE A 147 11.01 15.44 -1.46
N PRO A 148 10.85 15.85 -0.18
CA PRO A 148 9.56 15.86 0.53
C PRO A 148 8.68 17.08 0.18
N ILE A 149 8.69 17.50 -1.10
CA ILE A 149 7.91 18.66 -1.60
C ILE A 149 6.71 18.21 -2.44
N SER A 150 6.61 16.91 -2.78
CA SER A 150 5.38 16.37 -3.36
C SER A 150 4.28 16.37 -2.31
N LEU A 151 3.30 17.27 -2.46
CA LEU A 151 2.01 17.21 -1.76
C LEU A 151 1.17 15.97 -2.16
N THR A 152 1.67 15.14 -3.08
CA THR A 152 1.03 13.88 -3.48
C THR A 152 1.60 12.68 -2.72
N PHE A 153 0.71 11.89 -2.12
CA PHE A 153 1.04 10.64 -1.43
C PHE A 153 0.52 9.46 -2.27
N PRO A 154 1.30 8.96 -3.26
CA PRO A 154 0.88 7.80 -4.03
C PRO A 154 0.79 6.55 -3.14
N ILE A 155 -0.02 5.59 -3.57
CA ILE A 155 0.00 4.23 -3.03
C ILE A 155 0.93 3.40 -3.90
N THR A 156 1.81 2.61 -3.27
CA THR A 156 2.64 1.61 -3.95
C THR A 156 2.08 0.22 -3.71
N ALA A 157 1.76 -0.55 -4.74
CA ALA A 157 1.40 -1.96 -4.60
C ALA A 157 2.60 -2.84 -4.94
N PHE A 158 2.93 -3.81 -4.10
CA PHE A 158 3.97 -4.79 -4.39
C PHE A 158 3.32 -6.14 -4.67
N VAL A 159 3.58 -6.71 -5.85
CA VAL A 159 3.25 -8.11 -6.13
C VAL A 159 4.34 -8.98 -5.52
N VAL A 160 3.95 -9.75 -4.51
CA VAL A 160 4.80 -10.66 -3.76
C VAL A 160 4.44 -12.10 -4.09
N ARG A 161 5.26 -13.06 -3.68
CA ARG A 161 5.03 -14.48 -4.00
C ARG A 161 3.88 -15.04 -3.17
N ASP A 162 3.85 -14.73 -1.89
CA ASP A 162 2.83 -15.25 -0.97
C ASP A 162 2.54 -14.24 0.14
N ILE A 163 1.27 -14.18 0.54
CA ILE A 163 0.83 -13.49 1.73
C ILE A 163 0.16 -14.54 2.60
N VAL A 164 0.79 -14.89 3.72
CA VAL A 164 0.39 -16.09 4.47
C VAL A 164 -1.09 -16.04 4.87
N GLY A 165 -1.88 -16.95 4.28
CA GLY A 165 -3.31 -17.10 4.54
C GLY A 165 -4.20 -15.98 4.00
N LYS A 166 -3.70 -15.12 3.10
CA LYS A 166 -4.41 -13.97 2.52
C LYS A 166 -4.03 -13.80 1.04
N GLN A 167 -4.75 -12.92 0.35
CA GLN A 167 -4.45 -12.58 -1.06
C GLN A 167 -3.98 -11.14 -1.26
N GLY A 168 -4.22 -10.31 -0.25
CA GLY A 168 -3.83 -8.91 -0.23
C GLY A 168 -3.53 -8.52 1.20
N CYS A 169 -2.71 -7.48 1.36
CA CYS A 169 -2.50 -6.87 2.64
C CYS A 169 -2.23 -5.37 2.53
N SER A 170 -2.80 -4.63 3.46
CA SER A 170 -2.47 -3.24 3.70
C SER A 170 -2.43 -3.01 5.20
N LEU A 171 -1.38 -2.33 5.69
CA LEU A 171 -1.29 -1.85 7.08
C LEU A 171 -2.16 -0.60 7.30
N GLY A 172 -3.05 -0.32 6.35
CA GLY A 172 -3.94 0.81 6.34
C GLY A 172 -3.18 2.13 6.26
N PRO A 173 -3.60 3.17 7.00
CA PRO A 173 -2.99 4.50 6.90
C PRO A 173 -1.53 4.56 7.39
N LEU A 174 -1.05 3.50 8.05
CA LEU A 174 0.31 3.41 8.60
C LEU A 174 1.37 3.07 7.53
N SER A 175 0.96 2.64 6.34
CA SER A 175 1.83 2.39 5.18
C SER A 175 1.39 3.18 3.95
N ASP A 176 2.37 3.56 3.13
CA ASP A 176 2.11 4.09 1.76
C ASP A 176 2.07 2.98 0.71
N TYR A 177 2.02 1.72 1.18
CA TYR A 177 2.02 0.57 0.32
C TYR A 177 1.05 -0.50 0.78
N LEU A 178 0.73 -1.37 -0.17
CA LEU A 178 -0.02 -2.61 -0.01
C LEU A 178 0.73 -3.74 -0.72
N THR A 179 0.40 -4.97 -0.41
CA THR A 179 0.92 -6.16 -1.08
C THR A 179 -0.21 -6.97 -1.70
N LEU A 180 0.08 -7.63 -2.82
CA LEU A 180 -0.79 -8.60 -3.47
C LEU A 180 0.02 -9.88 -3.69
N ASP A 181 -0.55 -11.05 -3.39
CA ASP A 181 0.03 -12.33 -3.78
C ASP A 181 -0.41 -12.71 -5.21
N LEU A 182 0.04 -13.88 -5.68
CA LEU A 182 -0.30 -14.37 -7.01
C LEU A 182 -1.80 -14.61 -7.21
N ALA A 183 -2.54 -14.96 -6.15
CA ALA A 183 -3.98 -15.14 -6.21
C ALA A 183 -4.72 -13.79 -6.22
N GLY A 184 -4.23 -12.81 -5.47
CA GLY A 184 -4.75 -11.45 -5.39
C GLY A 184 -4.56 -10.68 -6.67
N VAL A 185 -3.50 -10.93 -7.43
CA VAL A 185 -3.33 -10.41 -8.81
C VAL A 185 -4.45 -10.87 -9.73
N LYS A 186 -4.88 -12.14 -9.59
CA LYS A 186 -5.95 -12.74 -10.42
C LYS A 186 -7.35 -12.37 -9.94
N SER A 187 -7.48 -11.86 -8.73
CA SER A 187 -8.74 -11.36 -8.17
C SER A 187 -9.02 -9.97 -8.71
N ASP A 188 -10.21 -9.78 -9.28
CA ASP A 188 -10.65 -8.47 -9.78
C ASP A 188 -10.70 -7.42 -8.65
N SER A 189 -11.17 -7.82 -7.47
CA SER A 189 -11.55 -6.90 -6.41
C SER A 189 -10.50 -6.69 -5.32
N THR A 190 -9.48 -7.56 -5.24
CA THR A 190 -8.49 -7.51 -4.16
C THR A 190 -7.71 -6.21 -4.17
N LEU A 191 -7.20 -5.75 -5.33
CA LEU A 191 -6.48 -4.47 -5.41
C LEU A 191 -7.34 -3.29 -4.93
N ALA A 192 -8.59 -3.21 -5.36
CA ALA A 192 -9.51 -2.15 -4.96
C ALA A 192 -9.79 -2.18 -3.44
N HIS A 193 -9.89 -3.37 -2.87
CA HIS A 193 -10.08 -3.56 -1.43
C HIS A 193 -8.86 -3.12 -0.62
N GLU A 194 -7.66 -3.51 -1.03
CA GLU A 194 -6.43 -3.12 -0.32
C GLU A 194 -6.16 -1.61 -0.43
N ILE A 195 -6.49 -0.98 -1.57
CA ILE A 195 -6.51 0.49 -1.67
C ILE A 195 -7.50 1.08 -0.65
N GLY A 196 -8.68 0.45 -0.50
CA GLY A 196 -9.65 0.81 0.52
C GLY A 196 -9.04 0.81 1.93
N HIS A 197 -8.33 -0.26 2.30
CA HIS A 197 -7.62 -0.33 3.57
C HIS A 197 -6.58 0.78 3.73
N SER A 198 -5.74 1.02 2.71
CA SER A 198 -4.76 2.12 2.71
C SER A 198 -5.42 3.49 2.90
N CYS A 199 -6.67 3.63 2.47
CA CYS A 199 -7.51 4.81 2.69
C CYS A 199 -8.41 4.71 3.94
N SER A 200 -7.98 3.96 4.94
CA SER A 200 -8.63 3.83 6.25
C SER A 200 -9.99 3.15 6.24
N LEU A 201 -10.36 2.40 5.19
CA LEU A 201 -11.59 1.61 5.20
C LEU A 201 -11.39 0.31 5.99
N TRP A 202 -12.41 -0.09 6.73
CA TRP A 202 -12.42 -1.28 7.57
C TRP A 202 -13.35 -2.33 6.98
N HIS A 203 -13.15 -3.58 7.38
CA HIS A 203 -13.99 -4.68 6.92
C HIS A 203 -15.47 -4.42 7.18
N SER A 204 -16.29 -4.77 6.20
CA SER A 204 -17.74 -4.79 6.29
C SER A 204 -18.22 -6.21 6.54
N LYS A 205 -19.38 -6.35 7.21
CA LYS A 205 -20.08 -7.64 7.40
C LYS A 205 -21.04 -7.99 6.24
N THR A 206 -21.06 -7.21 5.17
CA THR A 206 -21.99 -7.40 4.05
C THR A 206 -21.22 -7.81 2.80
N GLN A 207 -21.53 -8.98 2.24
CA GLN A 207 -20.82 -9.53 1.07
C GLN A 207 -20.87 -8.61 -0.17
N SER A 208 -21.97 -7.88 -0.39
CA SER A 208 -22.07 -6.93 -1.50
C SER A 208 -21.14 -5.71 -1.37
N ASN A 209 -20.55 -5.48 -0.19
CA ASN A 209 -19.69 -4.36 0.09
C ASN A 209 -18.24 -4.63 -0.36
N LEU A 210 -17.58 -3.61 -0.91
CA LEU A 210 -16.18 -3.68 -1.32
C LEU A 210 -15.27 -4.15 -0.17
N MET A 211 -15.57 -3.78 1.07
CA MET A 211 -14.76 -4.14 2.24
C MET A 211 -15.15 -5.48 2.86
N TRP A 212 -15.89 -6.35 2.18
CA TRP A 212 -16.07 -7.72 2.65
C TRP A 212 -14.74 -8.48 2.62
N PRO A 213 -14.36 -9.21 3.69
CA PRO A 213 -13.02 -9.80 3.84
C PRO A 213 -12.71 -10.95 2.86
N ASP A 214 -13.72 -11.58 2.26
CA ASP A 214 -13.57 -12.68 1.29
C ASP A 214 -13.63 -12.16 -0.14
N THR A 215 -12.93 -12.81 -1.07
CA THR A 215 -12.78 -12.38 -2.48
C THR A 215 -14.09 -12.34 -3.26
N LYS A 216 -15.14 -13.03 -2.80
CA LYS A 216 -16.50 -12.98 -3.37
C LYS A 216 -17.25 -11.69 -3.03
N ARG A 217 -16.52 -10.60 -2.79
CA ARG A 217 -17.01 -9.28 -2.40
C ARG A 217 -17.64 -8.56 -3.60
N GLY A 218 -18.69 -7.80 -3.35
CA GLY A 218 -19.25 -6.87 -4.33
C GLY A 218 -18.47 -5.56 -4.39
N ASN A 219 -19.02 -4.57 -5.08
CA ASN A 219 -18.43 -3.24 -5.20
C ASN A 219 -19.27 -2.13 -4.55
N GLN A 220 -20.24 -2.47 -3.70
CA GLN A 220 -21.04 -1.46 -3.01
C GLN A 220 -20.25 -0.83 -1.88
N VAL A 221 -20.57 0.42 -1.54
CA VAL A 221 -19.92 1.14 -0.45
C VAL A 221 -20.96 1.96 0.31
N LYS A 222 -20.79 2.04 1.63
CA LYS A 222 -21.62 2.88 2.49
C LYS A 222 -21.21 4.34 2.32
N TRP A 223 -22.15 5.24 2.57
CA TRP A 223 -21.92 6.68 2.49
C TRP A 223 -20.68 7.13 3.29
N PHE A 224 -20.51 6.66 4.53
CA PHE A 224 -19.35 7.04 5.34
C PHE A 224 -18.04 6.48 4.78
N GLN A 225 -18.04 5.29 4.15
CA GLN A 225 -16.85 4.74 3.50
C GLN A 225 -16.42 5.63 2.33
N LYS A 226 -17.39 6.20 1.60
CA LYS A 226 -17.10 7.15 0.52
C LYS A 226 -16.33 8.36 1.04
N ASN A 227 -16.83 8.98 2.12
CA ASN A 227 -16.18 10.15 2.71
C ASN A 227 -14.82 9.80 3.30
N LEU A 228 -14.73 8.71 4.05
CA LEU A 228 -13.48 8.31 4.71
C LEU A 228 -12.37 8.06 3.70
N LEU A 229 -12.66 7.35 2.59
CA LEU A 229 -11.69 7.15 1.53
C LEU A 229 -11.28 8.49 0.89
N ARG A 230 -12.26 9.35 0.59
CA ARG A 230 -12.00 10.66 -0.04
C ARG A 230 -11.23 11.62 0.86
N SER A 231 -11.28 11.45 2.18
CA SER A 231 -10.52 12.23 3.17
C SER A 231 -9.12 11.65 3.42
N SER A 232 -8.75 10.53 2.77
CA SER A 232 -7.41 9.98 2.87
C SER A 232 -6.37 10.92 2.25
N ARG A 233 -5.17 10.98 2.85
CA ARG A 233 -4.01 11.69 2.29
C ARG A 233 -3.59 11.21 0.89
N HIS A 234 -4.04 10.03 0.48
CA HIS A 234 -3.77 9.50 -0.86
C HIS A 234 -4.72 10.06 -1.95
N VAL A 235 -5.79 10.75 -1.55
CA VAL A 235 -6.89 11.18 -2.44
C VAL A 235 -7.05 12.70 -2.42
N MET A 236 -6.68 13.38 -3.50
CA MET A 236 -6.69 14.86 -3.53
C MET A 236 -7.17 15.43 -4.88
N TYR A 237 -7.15 16.76 -5.03
CA TYR A 237 -7.84 17.47 -6.12
C TYR A 237 -7.01 17.83 -7.37
N TRP A 238 -5.69 17.63 -7.38
CA TRP A 238 -4.81 17.97 -8.52
C TRP A 238 -5.20 17.27 -9.80
#